data_AF-A0ABD2DKQ0-F1
#
_entry.id   AF-A0ABD2DKQ0-F1
#
_cell.length_a   1.000
_cell.length_b   1.000
_cell.length_c   1.000
_cell.angle_alpha   90.00
_cell.angle_beta   90.00
_cell.angle_gamma   90.00
#
_symmetry.space_group_name_H-M   'P 1'
#
loop_
_entity.id
_entity.type
_entity.pdbx_description
1 polymer ?
#
loop_
_entity_poly.entity_id
_entity_poly.type
_entity_poly.pdbx_seq_one_letter_code
_entity_poly.pdbx_strand_id
1 'polypeptide(L)'
;ELVRQRGVLERTEKMVDKMDQDLKTSQKHINSIKSVFGGLVNYFKSKPAETPPEQNGTLAPQPNSRLKEAISTSKEQEAKYQASHPNLRKLDNVDSVPGGASSAVSTEACPKNPHLRAYHQKIDSNLDELSLGLGRLKDIALGMQTEIEEQDDILDRLTTKVDKLDVNIKSTERKVRQL
;
A
#
# COMPACT_ATOMS: atom_id res chain seq x y z
N GLU A 1 3.86 -3.28 6.68
CA GLU A 1 2.81 -4.32 6.53
C GLU A 1 1.66 -3.86 5.65
N LEU A 2 0.95 -2.76 5.95
CA LEU A 2 -0.17 -2.25 5.14
C LEU A 2 0.09 -2.24 3.61
N VAL A 3 1.18 -1.64 3.14
CA VAL A 3 1.58 -1.64 1.70
C VAL A 3 1.67 -3.06 1.09
N ARG A 4 2.05 -4.07 1.88
CA ARG A 4 2.09 -5.49 1.47
C ARG A 4 0.67 -6.06 1.37
N GLN A 5 -0.22 -5.69 2.30
CA GLN A 5 -1.62 -6.11 2.35
C GLN A 5 -2.40 -5.56 1.16
N ARG A 6 -2.24 -4.27 0.83
CA ARG A 6 -2.74 -3.68 -0.44
C ARG A 6 -2.29 -4.47 -1.66
N GLY A 7 -1.01 -4.80 -1.76
CA GLY A 7 -0.47 -5.61 -2.86
C GLY A 7 -1.03 -7.04 -2.92
N VAL A 8 -1.63 -7.56 -1.85
CA VAL A 8 -2.44 -8.80 -1.86
C VAL A 8 -3.85 -8.51 -2.34
N LEU A 9 -4.53 -7.48 -1.80
CA LEU A 9 -5.89 -7.08 -2.19
C LEU A 9 -6.01 -6.79 -3.70
N GLU A 10 -5.07 -6.02 -4.27
CA GLU A 10 -5.02 -5.72 -5.72
C GLU A 10 -4.84 -6.97 -6.59
N ARG A 11 -4.15 -8.00 -6.09
CA ARG A 11 -3.99 -9.29 -6.80
C ARG A 11 -5.26 -10.12 -6.71
N THR A 12 -5.90 -10.15 -5.54
CA THR A 12 -7.18 -10.83 -5.34
C THR A 12 -8.27 -10.21 -6.21
N GLU A 13 -8.33 -8.88 -6.31
CA GLU A 13 -9.24 -8.18 -7.22
C GLU A 13 -9.01 -8.59 -8.69
N LYS A 14 -7.76 -8.54 -9.17
CA LYS A 14 -7.42 -8.98 -10.55
C LYS A 14 -7.77 -10.45 -10.80
N MET A 15 -7.68 -11.30 -9.77
CA MET A 15 -8.10 -12.70 -9.86
C MET A 15 -9.62 -12.84 -9.97
N VAL A 16 -10.39 -12.07 -9.20
CA VAL A 16 -11.85 -12.06 -9.25
C VAL A 16 -12.36 -11.52 -10.61
N ASP A 17 -11.76 -10.45 -11.13
CA ASP A 17 -12.07 -9.93 -12.47
C ASP A 17 -11.80 -10.97 -13.57
N LYS A 18 -10.67 -11.68 -13.47
CA LYS A 18 -10.36 -12.78 -14.39
C LYS A 18 -11.39 -13.90 -14.30
N MET A 19 -11.80 -14.30 -13.08
CA MET A 19 -12.81 -15.35 -12.90
C MET A 19 -14.17 -14.95 -13.51
N ASP A 20 -14.60 -13.69 -13.41
CA ASP A 20 -15.84 -13.22 -14.04
C ASP A 20 -15.73 -13.23 -15.59
N GLN A 21 -14.55 -12.92 -16.15
CA GLN A 21 -14.28 -13.05 -17.59
C GLN A 21 -14.26 -14.51 -18.05
N ASP A 22 -13.61 -15.40 -17.30
CA ASP A 22 -13.53 -16.83 -17.61
C ASP A 22 -14.93 -17.46 -17.55
N LEU A 23 -15.76 -17.12 -16.55
CA LEU A 23 -17.16 -17.56 -16.45
C LEU A 23 -18.03 -17.05 -17.60
N LYS A 24 -17.89 -15.80 -18.03
CA LYS A 24 -18.60 -15.28 -19.22
C LYS A 24 -18.24 -16.08 -20.47
N THR A 25 -16.98 -16.47 -20.60
CA THR A 25 -16.48 -17.30 -21.71
C THR A 25 -17.06 -18.72 -21.62
N SER A 26 -17.00 -19.36 -20.44
CA SER A 26 -17.65 -20.66 -20.18
C SER A 26 -19.16 -20.62 -20.47
N GLN A 27 -19.84 -19.54 -20.09
CA GLN A 27 -21.27 -19.36 -20.34
C GLN A 27 -21.61 -19.28 -21.84
N LYS A 28 -20.76 -18.65 -22.66
CA LYS A 28 -20.89 -18.69 -24.13
C LYS A 28 -20.77 -20.13 -24.65
N HIS A 29 -19.77 -20.88 -24.21
CA HIS A 29 -19.58 -22.27 -24.63
C HIS A 29 -20.75 -23.19 -24.22
N ILE A 30 -21.27 -23.06 -23.00
CA ILE A 30 -22.46 -23.78 -22.51
C ILE A 30 -23.67 -23.50 -23.41
N ASN A 31 -23.89 -22.24 -23.79
CA ASN A 31 -25.00 -21.86 -24.67
C ASN A 31 -24.82 -22.45 -26.08
N SER A 32 -23.60 -22.43 -26.62
CA SER A 32 -23.29 -23.06 -27.92
C SER A 32 -23.53 -24.58 -27.91
N ILE A 33 -23.20 -25.27 -26.81
CA ILE A 33 -23.47 -26.72 -26.67
C ILE A 33 -24.97 -27.00 -26.70
N LYS A 34 -25.80 -26.23 -25.96
CA LYS A 34 -27.27 -26.36 -26.06
C LYS A 34 -27.78 -26.11 -27.48
N SER A 35 -27.17 -25.16 -28.20
CA SER A 35 -27.59 -24.81 -29.55
C SER A 35 -27.28 -25.89 -30.60
N VAL A 36 -26.25 -26.72 -30.44
CA VAL A 36 -25.91 -27.76 -31.44
C VAL A 36 -26.78 -29.01 -31.31
N PHE A 37 -27.24 -29.36 -30.10
CA PHE A 37 -28.18 -30.49 -29.91
C PHE A 37 -29.60 -30.19 -30.43
N GLY A 38 -30.00 -28.92 -30.54
CA GLY A 38 -31.25 -28.50 -31.21
C GLY A 38 -31.08 -27.97 -32.64
N GLY A 39 -29.85 -27.85 -33.14
CA GLY A 39 -29.50 -26.99 -34.28
C GLY A 39 -29.38 -27.68 -35.64
N LEU A 40 -29.43 -29.01 -35.71
CA LEU A 40 -29.17 -29.78 -36.95
C LEU A 40 -30.19 -29.56 -38.10
N VAL A 41 -31.25 -28.78 -37.88
CA VAL A 41 -32.26 -28.45 -38.91
C VAL A 41 -32.08 -27.04 -39.51
N ASN A 42 -31.23 -26.18 -38.93
CA ASN A 42 -31.14 -24.76 -39.34
C ASN A 42 -29.93 -24.42 -40.24
N TYR A 43 -29.31 -25.40 -40.90
CA TYR A 43 -28.13 -25.22 -41.75
C TYR A 43 -28.42 -24.52 -43.11
N PHE A 44 -29.53 -23.78 -43.22
CA PHE A 44 -30.04 -23.23 -44.49
C PHE A 44 -30.19 -21.69 -44.53
N LYS A 45 -29.72 -20.94 -43.51
CA LYS A 45 -29.68 -19.46 -43.57
C LYS A 45 -28.35 -18.86 -43.11
N SER A 46 -27.91 -17.88 -43.89
CA SER A 46 -26.54 -17.33 -43.93
C SER A 46 -26.17 -16.42 -42.76
N LYS A 47 -24.85 -16.31 -42.52
CA LYS A 47 -24.25 -15.37 -41.55
C LYS A 47 -24.35 -13.90 -42.00
N PRO A 48 -24.33 -12.95 -41.05
CA PRO A 48 -23.61 -11.68 -41.16
C PRO A 48 -22.31 -11.69 -40.32
N ALA A 49 -21.43 -10.73 -40.57
CA ALA A 49 -20.08 -10.66 -39.98
C ALA A 49 -20.06 -10.10 -38.54
N GLU A 50 -19.02 -10.47 -37.78
CA GLU A 50 -18.79 -10.03 -36.40
C GLU A 50 -17.53 -9.14 -36.33
N THR A 51 -17.66 -7.95 -35.74
CA THR A 51 -16.61 -6.95 -35.57
C THR A 51 -15.73 -7.21 -34.34
N PRO A 52 -14.44 -6.78 -34.33
CA PRO A 52 -13.55 -7.00 -33.20
C PRO A 52 -13.92 -6.12 -31.97
N PRO A 53 -13.67 -6.58 -30.74
CA PRO A 53 -14.02 -5.83 -29.52
C PRO A 53 -13.03 -4.71 -29.20
N GLU A 54 -13.54 -3.55 -28.79
CA GLU A 54 -12.72 -2.42 -28.34
C GLU A 54 -11.99 -2.69 -27.01
N GLN A 55 -10.75 -2.19 -26.93
CA GLN A 55 -9.95 -2.20 -25.72
C GLN A 55 -10.35 -1.02 -24.81
N ASN A 56 -11.16 -1.29 -23.78
CA ASN A 56 -11.39 -0.31 -22.72
C ASN A 56 -10.14 -0.18 -21.84
N GLY A 57 -9.43 0.95 -21.99
CA GLY A 57 -8.25 1.29 -21.20
C GLY A 57 -8.60 1.55 -19.75
N THR A 58 -8.39 0.56 -18.88
CA THR A 58 -8.49 0.75 -17.43
C THR A 58 -7.25 1.50 -16.95
N LEU A 59 -7.42 2.77 -16.56
CA LEU A 59 -6.40 3.51 -15.82
C LEU A 59 -6.02 2.71 -14.57
N ALA A 60 -4.75 2.29 -14.49
CA ALA A 60 -4.25 1.58 -13.33
C ALA A 60 -4.35 2.49 -12.10
N PRO A 61 -4.89 2.02 -10.96
CA PRO A 61 -4.80 2.75 -9.70
C PRO A 61 -3.34 3.07 -9.41
N GLN A 62 -2.99 4.35 -9.30
CA GLN A 62 -1.67 4.76 -8.86
C GLN A 62 -1.54 4.34 -7.38
N PRO A 63 -0.48 3.61 -6.99
CA PRO A 63 -0.27 3.30 -5.59
C PRO A 63 0.08 4.58 -4.84
N ASN A 64 -0.65 4.89 -3.77
CA ASN A 64 -0.43 6.14 -3.04
C ASN A 64 1.00 6.18 -2.47
N SER A 65 1.77 7.19 -2.89
CA SER A 65 3.15 7.36 -2.43
C SER A 65 3.21 7.62 -0.93
N ARG A 66 2.17 8.22 -0.35
CA ARG A 66 2.22 8.94 0.93
C ARG A 66 2.76 8.13 2.12
N LEU A 67 2.28 6.90 2.36
CA LEU A 67 2.83 6.08 3.45
C LEU A 67 4.26 5.62 3.15
N LYS A 68 4.53 5.21 1.90
CA LYS A 68 5.85 4.78 1.45
C LYS A 68 6.88 5.92 1.55
N GLU A 69 6.47 7.13 1.20
CA GLU A 69 7.23 8.37 1.25
C GLU A 69 7.48 8.81 2.70
N ALA A 70 6.45 8.82 3.56
CA ALA A 70 6.61 9.09 5.00
C ALA A 70 7.60 8.12 5.66
N ILE A 71 7.53 6.82 5.33
CA ILE A 71 8.50 5.81 5.80
C ILE A 71 9.91 6.08 5.24
N SER A 72 10.04 6.41 3.95
CA SER A 72 11.33 6.71 3.31
C SER A 72 12.01 7.94 3.93
N THR A 73 11.28 9.06 4.06
CA THR A 73 11.74 10.30 4.69
C THR A 73 12.09 10.08 6.16
N SER A 74 11.24 9.34 6.89
CA SER A 74 11.53 8.96 8.28
C SER A 74 12.84 8.18 8.38
N LYS A 75 13.07 7.20 7.50
CA LYS A 75 14.30 6.37 7.50
C LYS A 75 15.55 7.18 7.16
N GLU A 76 15.46 8.14 6.24
CA GLU A 76 16.58 9.04 5.93
C GLU A 76 16.93 9.94 7.14
N GLN A 77 15.91 10.47 7.82
CA GLN A 77 16.12 11.30 9.01
C GLN A 77 16.55 10.45 10.22
N GLU A 78 16.14 9.18 10.31
CA GLU A 78 16.61 8.22 11.32
C GLU A 78 18.11 7.96 11.18
N ALA A 79 18.64 7.80 9.96
CA ALA A 79 20.08 7.63 9.75
C ALA A 79 20.88 8.85 10.24
N LYS A 80 20.38 10.07 9.98
CA LYS A 80 20.98 11.33 10.50
C LYS A 80 20.93 11.39 12.02
N TYR A 81 19.80 10.97 12.60
CA TYR A 81 19.57 10.90 14.03
C TYR A 81 20.51 9.90 14.74
N GLN A 82 20.65 8.68 14.21
CA GLN A 82 21.59 7.66 14.71
C GLN A 82 23.05 8.16 14.69
N ALA A 83 23.46 8.87 13.62
CA ALA A 83 24.81 9.44 13.51
C ALA A 83 25.09 10.55 14.56
N SER A 84 24.07 11.30 14.97
CA SER A 84 24.18 12.37 15.96
C SER A 84 24.18 11.89 17.42
N HIS A 85 23.75 10.65 17.71
CA HIS A 85 23.46 10.22 19.08
C HIS A 85 24.53 9.33 19.73
N PRO A 86 25.17 9.76 20.85
CA PRO A 86 26.23 8.98 21.50
C PRO A 86 25.75 7.69 22.18
N ASN A 87 24.43 7.50 22.35
CA ASN A 87 23.86 6.24 22.85
C ASN A 87 23.56 5.23 21.73
N LEU A 88 23.25 5.70 20.51
CA LEU A 88 22.94 4.83 19.36
C LEU A 88 24.21 4.44 18.59
N ARG A 89 25.22 5.31 18.59
CA ARG A 89 26.55 5.09 17.98
C ARG A 89 27.36 3.93 18.61
N LYS A 90 26.92 3.37 19.74
CA LYS A 90 27.66 2.38 20.54
C LYS A 90 27.54 0.92 20.07
N LEU A 91 26.82 0.65 18.98
CA LEU A 91 26.71 -0.72 18.44
C LEU A 91 27.85 -1.11 17.47
N ASP A 92 28.62 -0.16 16.92
CA ASP A 92 29.55 -0.46 15.81
C ASP A 92 30.90 0.28 15.87
N ASN A 93 31.26 0.91 17.00
CA ASN A 93 32.57 1.55 17.15
C ASN A 93 33.15 1.42 18.56
N VAL A 94 33.83 0.30 18.81
CA VAL A 94 34.89 0.22 19.82
C VAL A 94 36.07 1.08 19.34
N ASP A 95 36.76 1.75 20.26
CA ASP A 95 37.80 2.77 20.05
C ASP A 95 37.39 4.04 19.29
N SER A 96 37.21 5.13 20.04
CA SER A 96 38.21 6.21 20.07
C SER A 96 37.74 7.36 20.97
N VAL A 97 38.55 7.70 21.98
CA VAL A 97 38.41 8.95 22.74
C VAL A 97 39.30 10.02 22.10
N PRO A 98 38.78 11.23 21.87
CA PRO A 98 39.62 12.42 21.92
C PRO A 98 39.05 13.45 22.89
N GLY A 99 39.85 13.81 23.90
CA GLY A 99 39.62 15.02 24.69
C GLY A 99 40.05 16.26 23.90
N GLY A 100 39.36 17.38 24.12
CA GLY A 100 39.71 18.67 23.52
C GLY A 100 38.94 19.81 24.18
N ALA A 101 39.67 20.71 24.83
CA ALA A 101 39.11 21.93 25.40
C ALA A 101 39.29 23.11 24.44
N SER A 102 38.39 24.10 24.45
CA SER A 102 38.78 25.50 24.73
C SER A 102 37.58 26.48 24.75
N SER A 103 37.75 27.53 25.57
CA SER A 103 37.19 28.90 25.51
C SER A 103 35.68 29.17 25.44
N ALA A 104 35.28 30.15 26.26
CA ALA A 104 33.95 30.73 26.33
C ALA A 104 33.99 32.25 26.08
N VAL A 105 32.94 32.79 25.44
CA VAL A 105 32.57 34.21 25.42
C VAL A 105 31.07 34.30 25.71
N SER A 106 30.65 35.32 26.46
CA SER A 106 29.35 35.35 27.15
C SER A 106 28.32 36.27 26.51
N THR A 107 27.12 35.74 26.23
CA THR A 107 25.78 36.36 26.32
C THR A 107 24.74 35.22 26.23
N GLU A 108 23.65 35.15 27.00
CA GLU A 108 23.31 35.85 28.25
C GLU A 108 22.32 34.98 29.08
N ALA A 109 21.79 35.48 30.21
CA ALA A 109 20.68 34.91 30.98
C ALA A 109 20.71 33.37 31.20
N CYS A 110 21.88 32.81 31.49
CA CYS A 110 22.07 31.38 31.73
C CYS A 110 22.76 31.15 33.08
N PRO A 111 22.35 30.17 33.91
CA PRO A 111 22.88 29.99 35.27
C PRO A 111 24.41 30.04 35.35
N LYS A 112 24.91 30.66 36.42
CA LYS A 112 26.34 30.85 36.71
C LYS A 112 27.10 29.54 36.98
N ASN A 113 26.39 28.44 37.21
CA ASN A 113 26.97 27.12 37.37
C ASN A 113 27.12 26.44 35.99
N PRO A 114 28.33 26.16 35.50
CA PRO A 114 28.56 25.55 34.18
C PRO A 114 27.96 24.14 34.07
N HIS A 115 27.87 23.40 35.18
CA HIS A 115 27.28 22.07 35.21
C HIS A 115 25.76 22.12 35.04
N LEU A 116 25.10 23.16 35.58
CA LEU A 116 23.67 23.38 35.41
C LEU A 116 23.35 23.85 33.97
N ARG A 117 24.20 24.70 33.39
CA ARG A 117 24.13 25.09 31.97
C ARG A 117 24.20 23.88 31.03
N ALA A 118 25.15 22.97 31.26
CA ALA A 118 25.28 21.75 30.47
C ALA A 118 24.04 20.83 30.59
N TYR A 119 23.39 20.78 31.76
CA TYR A 119 22.13 20.05 31.92
C TYR A 119 20.97 20.71 31.16
N HIS A 120 20.80 22.02 31.24
CA HIS A 120 19.76 22.73 30.47
C HIS A 120 19.94 22.52 28.96
N GLN A 121 21.15 22.75 28.44
CA GLN A 121 21.46 22.56 27.02
C GLN A 121 21.18 21.13 26.54
N LYS A 122 21.42 20.12 27.40
CA LYS A 122 21.06 18.72 27.10
C LYS A 122 19.56 18.47 27.13
N ILE A 123 18.81 19.10 28.04
CA ILE A 123 17.35 19.01 28.09
C ILE A 123 16.76 19.64 26.82
N ASP A 124 17.22 20.83 26.44
CA ASP A 124 16.75 21.54 25.24
C ASP A 124 17.04 20.70 23.97
N SER A 125 18.25 20.16 23.83
CA SER A 125 18.62 19.26 22.72
C SER A 125 17.70 18.02 22.65
N ASN A 126 17.40 17.40 23.79
CA ASN A 126 16.51 16.24 23.85
C ASN A 126 15.05 16.63 23.51
N LEU A 127 14.60 17.85 23.83
CA LEU A 127 13.24 18.33 23.54
C LEU A 127 13.07 18.62 22.04
N ASP A 128 14.05 19.25 21.40
CA ASP A 128 14.07 19.46 19.94
C ASP A 128 14.02 18.12 19.20
N GLU A 129 14.79 17.15 19.66
CA GLU A 129 14.82 15.77 19.15
C GLU A 129 13.48 15.04 19.31
N LEU A 130 12.85 15.14 20.48
CA LEU A 130 11.51 14.58 20.73
C LEU A 130 10.46 15.25 19.82
N SER A 131 10.56 16.57 19.60
CA SER A 131 9.70 17.30 18.67
C SER A 131 9.85 16.78 17.22
N LEU A 132 11.08 16.59 16.75
CA LEU A 132 11.35 15.99 15.43
C LEU A 132 10.87 14.53 15.34
N GLY A 133 11.03 13.73 16.40
CA GLY A 133 10.55 12.37 16.49
C GLY A 133 9.01 12.26 16.44
N LEU A 134 8.32 13.14 17.15
CA LEU A 134 6.86 13.27 17.12
C LEU A 134 6.36 13.74 15.74
N GLY A 135 7.10 14.62 15.07
CA GLY A 135 6.84 15.00 13.68
C GLY A 135 6.85 13.79 12.73
N ARG A 136 7.92 12.98 12.76
CA ARG A 136 8.00 11.73 11.97
C ARG A 136 6.85 10.77 12.29
N LEU A 137 6.54 10.58 13.57
CA LEU A 137 5.47 9.70 14.01
C LEU A 137 4.10 10.16 13.48
N LYS A 138 3.83 11.46 13.50
CA LYS A 138 2.63 12.07 12.92
C LYS A 138 2.54 11.82 11.41
N ASP A 139 3.63 12.03 10.67
CA ASP A 139 3.62 11.86 9.21
C ASP A 139 3.40 10.39 8.82
N ILE A 140 4.02 9.45 9.54
CA ILE A 140 3.74 8.01 9.39
C ILE A 140 2.28 7.70 9.74
N ALA A 141 1.74 8.23 10.83
CA ALA A 141 0.35 7.98 11.24
C ALA A 141 -0.66 8.50 10.20
N LEU A 142 -0.44 9.70 9.63
CA LEU A 142 -1.25 10.25 8.54
C LEU A 142 -1.12 9.42 7.24
N GLY A 143 0.07 8.91 6.96
CA GLY A 143 0.30 7.95 5.87
C GLY A 143 -0.47 6.65 6.08
N MET A 144 -0.44 6.10 7.30
CA MET A 144 -1.15 4.87 7.67
C MET A 144 -2.66 5.05 7.57
N GLN A 145 -3.19 6.18 8.05
CA GLN A 145 -4.62 6.51 7.91
C GLN A 145 -5.05 6.53 6.44
N THR A 146 -4.29 7.23 5.58
CA THR A 146 -4.58 7.31 4.13
C THR A 146 -4.56 5.92 3.47
N GLU A 147 -3.57 5.08 3.82
CA GLU A 147 -3.43 3.73 3.27
C GLU A 147 -4.54 2.77 3.76
N ILE A 148 -5.09 2.97 4.97
CA ILE A 148 -6.22 2.20 5.49
C ILE A 148 -7.51 2.56 4.75
N GLU A 149 -7.78 3.86 4.55
CA GLU A 149 -8.95 4.37 3.81
C GLU A 149 -9.02 3.78 2.40
N GLU A 150 -7.89 3.71 1.67
CA GLU A 150 -7.83 3.06 0.35
C GLU A 150 -8.03 1.54 0.38
N GLN A 151 -7.56 0.87 1.43
CA GLN A 151 -7.75 -0.58 1.54
C GLN A 151 -9.21 -0.91 1.81
N ASP A 152 -9.95 -0.03 2.50
CA ASP A 152 -11.40 -0.09 2.66
C ASP A 152 -12.12 0.04 1.30
N ASP A 153 -11.77 1.06 0.49
CA ASP A 153 -12.29 1.22 -0.89
C ASP A 153 -12.06 -0.03 -1.76
N ILE A 154 -10.89 -0.66 -1.64
CA ILE A 154 -10.57 -1.91 -2.37
C ILE A 154 -11.39 -3.08 -1.82
N LEU A 155 -11.59 -3.18 -0.51
CA LEU A 155 -12.38 -4.24 0.13
C LEU A 155 -13.87 -4.17 -0.26
N ASP A 156 -14.47 -2.97 -0.29
CA ASP A 156 -15.86 -2.76 -0.73
C ASP A 156 -16.07 -3.17 -2.19
N ARG A 157 -15.16 -2.74 -3.07
CA ARG A 157 -15.15 -3.11 -4.49
C ARG A 157 -14.95 -4.61 -4.68
N LEU A 158 -14.04 -5.22 -3.91
CA LEU A 158 -13.76 -6.66 -3.95
C LEU A 158 -14.96 -7.48 -3.47
N THR A 159 -15.58 -7.10 -2.36
CA THR A 159 -16.78 -7.75 -1.80
C THR A 159 -17.91 -7.75 -2.84
N THR A 160 -18.22 -6.58 -3.41
CA THR A 160 -19.23 -6.43 -4.46
C THR A 160 -18.94 -7.31 -5.69
N LYS A 161 -17.67 -7.42 -6.10
CA LYS A 161 -17.26 -8.28 -7.22
C LYS A 161 -17.37 -9.76 -6.89
N VAL A 162 -17.00 -10.18 -5.67
CA VAL A 162 -17.09 -11.57 -5.21
C VAL A 162 -18.55 -12.03 -5.09
N ASP A 163 -19.44 -11.22 -4.54
CA ASP A 163 -20.87 -11.55 -4.45
C ASP A 163 -21.50 -11.75 -5.84
N LYS A 164 -21.18 -10.85 -6.77
CA LYS A 164 -21.60 -10.99 -8.18
C LYS A 164 -21.02 -12.25 -8.83
N LEU A 165 -19.75 -12.57 -8.55
CA LEU A 165 -19.09 -13.76 -9.05
C LEU A 165 -19.78 -15.04 -8.53
N ASP A 166 -20.08 -15.12 -7.24
CA ASP A 166 -20.79 -16.25 -6.63
C ASP A 166 -22.18 -16.48 -7.25
N VAL A 167 -22.97 -15.41 -7.43
CA VAL A 167 -24.27 -15.47 -8.13
C VAL A 167 -24.10 -15.98 -9.57
N ASN A 168 -23.07 -15.51 -10.28
CA ASN A 168 -22.74 -15.96 -11.64
C ASN A 168 -22.34 -17.45 -11.66
N ILE A 169 -21.47 -17.90 -10.75
CA ILE A 169 -21.07 -19.32 -10.60
C ILE A 169 -22.30 -20.19 -10.37
N LYS A 170 -23.14 -19.86 -9.38
CA LYS A 170 -24.37 -20.60 -9.06
C LYS A 170 -25.35 -20.61 -10.23
N SER A 171 -25.42 -19.54 -11.03
CA SER A 171 -26.23 -19.53 -12.26
C SER A 171 -25.65 -20.43 -13.35
N THR A 172 -24.33 -20.42 -13.55
CA THR A 172 -23.65 -21.25 -14.56
C THR A 172 -23.73 -22.73 -14.19
N GLU A 173 -23.50 -23.09 -12.93
CA GLU A 173 -23.60 -24.46 -12.41
C GLU A 173 -24.99 -25.07 -12.69
N ARG A 174 -26.07 -24.33 -12.40
CA ARG A 174 -27.44 -24.79 -12.72
C ARG A 174 -27.63 -25.05 -14.21
N LYS A 175 -27.05 -24.23 -15.09
CA LYS A 175 -27.16 -24.41 -16.56
C LYS A 175 -26.36 -25.61 -17.04
N VAL A 176 -25.20 -25.90 -16.42
CA VAL A 176 -24.38 -27.10 -16.69
C VAL A 176 -25.09 -28.37 -16.24
N ARG A 177 -25.77 -28.36 -15.08
CA ARG A 177 -26.63 -29.46 -14.62
C ARG A 177 -27.90 -29.67 -15.48
N GLN A 178 -28.16 -28.77 -16.42
CA GLN A 178 -29.25 -28.82 -17.42
C GLN A 178 -28.72 -28.99 -18.85
N LEU A 179 -27.44 -29.34 -19.02
CA LEU A 179 -26.89 -29.88 -20.27
C LEU A 179 -27.17 -31.38 -20.32
#